data_AF-A0AA90QRT9-F1
#
_entry.id   AF-A0AA90QRT9-F1
#
_cell.length_a   1.000
_cell.length_b   1.000
_cell.length_c   1.000
_cell.angle_alpha   90.00
_cell.angle_beta   90.00
_cell.angle_gamma   90.00
#
_symmetry.space_group_name_H-M   'P 1'
#
loop_
_entity.id
_entity.type
_entity.pdbx_description
1 polymer ?
#
loop_
_entity_poly.entity_id
_entity_poly.type
_entity_poly.pdbx_seq_one_letter_code
_entity_poly.pdbx_strand_id
1 'polypeptide(L)'
;MKKDLTELVFILDKSGSMAGLEADTIGGYNAMLKKQLKAEGEAVVTTVLFDHDIELLHDRIHVKGISPITDEDYEVGGTTALLDAIGLTIQKIVKVQKKTMEEERAEKVLFVITTDGMENASREFSREKI
;
A
#
# COMPACT_ATOMS: atom_id res chain seq x y z
N MET A 1 -14.36 -16.66 -5.53
CA MET A 1 -13.12 -16.09 -4.95
C MET A 1 -12.05 -17.17 -4.97
N LYS A 2 -10.79 -16.84 -5.28
CA LYS A 2 -9.67 -17.76 -5.22
C LYS A 2 -9.36 -18.06 -3.75
N LYS A 3 -9.51 -19.31 -3.34
CA LYS A 3 -9.20 -19.73 -1.97
C LYS A 3 -7.74 -19.47 -1.64
N ASP A 4 -7.49 -19.00 -0.43
CA ASP A 4 -6.16 -18.74 0.13
C ASP A 4 -5.36 -17.64 -0.60
N LEU A 5 -5.99 -16.88 -1.50
CA LEU A 5 -5.39 -15.69 -2.11
C LEU A 5 -5.68 -14.44 -1.25
N THR A 6 -4.62 -13.79 -0.80
CA THR A 6 -4.67 -12.50 -0.11
C THR A 6 -4.16 -11.38 -1.02
N GLU A 7 -4.90 -10.29 -1.13
CA GLU A 7 -4.42 -9.04 -1.73
C GLU A 7 -3.93 -8.11 -0.61
N LEU A 8 -2.61 -7.90 -0.57
CA LEU A 8 -1.95 -7.05 0.40
C LEU A 8 -1.69 -5.68 -0.20
N VAL A 9 -2.22 -4.64 0.42
CA VAL A 9 -2.16 -3.28 -0.11
C VAL A 9 -1.41 -2.41 0.89
N PHE A 10 -0.18 -2.06 0.55
CA PHE A 10 0.62 -1.13 1.32
C PHE A 10 0.36 0.30 0.85
N ILE A 11 0.16 1.20 1.81
CA ILE A 11 0.07 2.64 1.61
C ILE A 11 1.14 3.27 2.51
N LEU A 12 2.26 3.65 1.91
CA LEU A 12 3.43 4.16 2.60
C LEU A 12 3.49 5.66 2.44
N ASP A 13 3.44 6.36 3.56
CA ASP A 13 3.66 7.80 3.62
C ASP A 13 5.11 8.09 3.29
N LYS A 14 5.36 8.91 2.28
CA LYS A 14 6.66 9.47 1.91
C LYS A 14 6.64 11.00 2.04
N SER A 15 5.74 11.56 2.84
CA SER A 15 5.68 13.00 3.08
C SER A 15 6.91 13.50 3.82
N GLY A 16 7.19 14.80 3.75
CA GLY A 16 8.37 15.38 4.41
C GLY A 16 8.41 15.21 5.92
N SER A 17 7.27 14.92 6.57
CA SER A 17 7.23 14.64 8.01
C SER A 17 7.80 13.27 8.38
N MET A 18 7.92 12.35 7.41
CA MET A 18 8.58 11.06 7.55
C MET A 18 10.11 11.16 7.57
N ALA A 19 10.70 12.36 7.47
CA ALA A 19 12.13 12.56 7.53
C ALA A 19 12.74 12.01 8.84
N GLY A 20 13.73 11.14 8.71
CA GLY A 20 14.33 10.39 9.83
C GLY A 20 13.62 9.09 10.20
N LEU A 21 12.50 8.74 9.54
CA LEU A 21 11.76 7.48 9.70
C LEU A 21 11.88 6.55 8.48
N GLU A 22 12.76 6.86 7.53
CA GLU A 22 12.90 6.14 6.25
C GLU A 22 13.32 4.70 6.49
N ALA A 23 14.37 4.50 7.28
CA ALA A 23 14.90 3.18 7.60
C ALA A 23 13.86 2.30 8.32
N ASP A 24 13.06 2.88 9.22
CA ASP A 24 12.01 2.18 9.94
C ASP A 24 10.85 1.80 9.02
N THR A 25 10.48 2.69 8.09
CA THR A 25 9.42 2.46 7.10
C THR A 25 9.82 1.36 6.12
N ILE A 26 11.01 1.47 5.53
CA ILE A 26 11.59 0.47 4.61
C ILE A 26 11.76 -0.87 5.34
N GLY A 27 12.32 -0.86 6.55
CA GLY A 27 12.53 -2.04 7.37
C GLY A 27 11.21 -2.74 7.72
N GLY A 28 10.19 -1.97 8.12
CA GLY A 28 8.85 -2.46 8.44
C GLY A 28 8.17 -3.11 7.24
N TYR A 29 8.19 -2.44 6.08
CA TYR A 29 7.68 -2.98 4.81
C TYR A 29 8.36 -4.30 4.45
N ASN A 30 9.70 -4.31 4.40
CA ASN A 30 10.50 -5.47 4.00
C ASN A 30 10.33 -6.64 4.97
N ALA A 31 10.22 -6.36 6.27
CA ALA A 31 9.93 -7.39 7.27
C ALA A 31 8.53 -8.01 7.07
N MET A 32 7.53 -7.20 6.72
CA MET A 32 6.18 -7.71 6.43
C MET A 32 6.14 -8.54 5.15
N LEU A 33 6.80 -8.09 4.07
CA LEU A 33 6.95 -8.86 2.84
C LEU A 33 7.59 -10.23 3.11
N LYS A 34 8.67 -10.26 3.90
CA LYS A 34 9.36 -11.50 4.28
C LYS A 34 8.49 -12.44 5.12
N LYS A 35 7.61 -11.91 5.97
CA LYS A 35 6.63 -12.73 6.71
C LYS A 35 5.61 -13.35 5.76
N GLN A 36 5.11 -12.59 4.78
CA GLN A 36 4.12 -13.08 3.82
C GLN A 36 4.70 -14.11 2.86
N LEU A 37 5.98 -14.00 2.49
CA LEU A 37 6.68 -15.04 1.72
C LEU A 37 6.74 -16.40 2.42
N LYS A 38 6.61 -16.43 3.75
CA LYS A 38 6.65 -17.65 4.57
C LYS A 38 5.26 -18.11 5.03
N ALA A 39 4.24 -17.29 4.85
CA ALA A 39 2.88 -17.62 5.22
C ALA A 39 2.32 -18.67 4.25
N GLU A 40 1.37 -19.47 4.73
CA GLU A 40 0.60 -20.36 3.86
C GLU A 40 -0.35 -19.55 2.99
N GLY A 41 -0.57 -20.00 1.75
CA GLY A 41 -1.43 -19.34 0.77
C GLY A 41 -0.68 -18.57 -0.30
N GLU A 42 -1.44 -17.84 -1.12
CA GLU A 42 -0.93 -16.95 -2.16
C GLU A 42 -1.13 -15.49 -1.75
N ALA A 43 -0.19 -14.62 -2.14
CA ALA A 43 -0.33 -13.19 -1.93
C ALA A 43 0.04 -12.41 -3.18
N VAL A 44 -0.83 -11.47 -3.54
CA VAL A 44 -0.52 -10.39 -4.49
C VAL A 44 -0.39 -9.10 -3.72
N VAL A 45 0.57 -8.26 -4.10
CA VAL A 45 0.92 -7.06 -3.36
C VAL A 45 0.74 -5.85 -4.26
N THR A 46 0.09 -4.84 -3.71
CA THR A 46 0.06 -3.48 -4.25
C THR A 46 0.81 -2.60 -3.27
N THR A 47 1.69 -1.73 -3.76
CA THR A 47 2.42 -0.76 -2.93
C THR A 47 2.22 0.61 -3.50
N VAL A 48 1.61 1.48 -2.70
CA VAL A 48 1.34 2.87 -3.00
C VAL A 48 2.24 3.71 -2.10
N LEU A 49 3.00 4.63 -2.69
CA LEU A 49 3.72 5.67 -1.97
C LEU A 49 2.92 6.96 -2.10
N PHE A 50 2.81 7.73 -1.03
CA PHE A 50 2.06 8.99 -1.08
C PHE A 50 2.73 10.11 -0.31
N ASP A 51 2.60 11.31 -0.85
CA ASP A 51 2.82 12.58 -0.16
C ASP A 51 1.61 13.48 -0.44
N HIS A 52 1.78 14.55 -1.22
CA HIS A 52 0.69 15.31 -1.83
C HIS A 52 0.22 14.70 -3.15
N ASP A 53 1.06 13.85 -3.74
CA ASP A 53 0.77 13.03 -4.89
C ASP A 53 0.72 11.54 -4.48
N ILE A 54 0.24 10.70 -5.40
CA ILE A 54 0.14 9.26 -5.22
C ILE A 54 0.93 8.57 -6.31
N GLU A 55 1.82 7.68 -5.89
CA GLU A 55 2.68 6.89 -6.76
C GLU A 55 2.44 5.40 -6.54
N LEU A 56 2.42 4.64 -7.63
CA LEU A 56 2.21 3.19 -7.59
C LEU A 56 3.51 2.47 -7.87
N LEU A 57 4.15 1.96 -6.82
CA LEU A 57 5.42 1.23 -6.92
C LEU A 57 5.20 -0.21 -7.39
N HIS A 58 4.19 -0.89 -6.83
CA HIS A 58 3.82 -2.24 -7.22
C HIS A 58 2.32 -2.31 -7.51
N ASP A 59 1.92 -2.88 -8.65
CA ASP A 59 0.51 -3.10 -9.01
C ASP A 59 0.19 -4.60 -9.08
N ARG A 60 -0.39 -5.14 -8.00
CA ARG A 60 -0.82 -6.54 -7.88
C ARG A 60 0.23 -7.57 -8.31
N ILE A 61 1.48 -7.35 -7.93
CA ILE A 61 2.57 -8.26 -8.24
C ILE A 61 2.53 -9.41 -7.23
N HIS A 62 2.68 -10.64 -7.71
CA HIS A 62 2.78 -11.80 -6.81
C HIS A 62 3.95 -11.60 -5.84
N VAL A 63 3.77 -11.87 -4.55
CA VAL A 63 4.75 -11.55 -3.49
C VAL A 63 6.15 -12.10 -3.77
N LYS A 64 6.25 -13.27 -4.42
CA LYS A 64 7.51 -13.92 -4.84
C LYS A 64 8.29 -13.16 -5.93
N GLY A 65 7.63 -12.26 -6.66
CA GLY A 65 8.23 -11.44 -7.72
C GLY A 65 8.62 -10.03 -7.24
N ILE A 66 8.43 -9.72 -5.96
CA ILE A 66 8.76 -8.41 -5.39
C ILE A 66 10.11 -8.47 -4.70
N SER A 67 10.96 -7.51 -5.05
CA SER A 67 12.21 -7.27 -4.35
C SER A 67 11.97 -6.38 -3.13
N PRO A 68 12.77 -6.51 -2.06
CA PRO A 68 12.78 -5.53 -0.98
C PRO A 68 13.00 -4.12 -1.54
N ILE A 69 12.27 -3.14 -1.01
CA ILE A 69 12.48 -1.74 -1.38
C ILE A 69 13.72 -1.19 -0.67
N THR A 70 14.33 -0.18 -1.25
CA THR A 70 15.55 0.49 -0.78
C THR A 70 15.34 1.98 -0.67
N ASP A 71 16.37 2.71 -0.24
CA ASP A 71 16.36 4.17 -0.17
C ASP A 71 16.20 4.81 -1.57
N GLU A 72 16.51 4.09 -2.66
CA GLU A 72 16.28 4.55 -4.04
C GLU A 72 14.79 4.48 -4.45
N ASP A 73 14.01 3.61 -3.81
CA ASP A 73 12.60 3.42 -4.09
C ASP A 73 11.70 4.29 -3.18
N TYR A 74 12.25 4.79 -2.07
CA TYR A 74 11.51 5.51 -1.04
C TYR A 74 12.28 6.76 -0.61
N GLU A 75 11.92 7.89 -1.23
CA GLU A 75 12.44 9.22 -0.89
C GLU A 75 11.31 10.08 -0.28
N VAL A 76 11.60 10.75 0.84
CA VAL A 76 10.61 11.58 1.55
C VAL A 76 10.60 13.02 1.04
N GLY A 77 9.42 13.64 0.98
CA GLY A 77 9.25 15.02 0.55
C GLY A 77 7.78 15.46 0.49
N GLY A 78 7.52 16.73 0.19
CA GLY A 78 6.15 17.22 0.01
C GLY A 78 5.31 17.27 1.30
N THR A 79 3.98 17.30 1.13
CA THR A 79 2.98 17.37 2.22
C THR A 79 2.22 16.05 2.37
N THR A 80 1.23 15.95 3.26
CA THR A 80 0.63 14.64 3.65
C THR A 80 -0.86 14.57 3.26
N ALA A 81 -1.18 13.91 2.15
CA ALA A 81 -2.54 13.66 1.67
C ALA A 81 -2.99 12.21 1.96
N LEU A 82 -2.90 11.81 3.23
CA LEU A 82 -3.22 10.48 3.75
C LEU A 82 -4.67 10.05 3.46
N LEU A 83 -5.65 10.92 3.66
CA LEU A 83 -7.06 10.56 3.42
C LEU A 83 -7.32 10.30 1.94
N ASP A 84 -6.75 11.12 1.06
CA ASP A 84 -6.83 10.89 -0.38
C ASP A 84 -6.10 9.60 -0.79
N ALA A 85 -4.91 9.35 -0.24
CA ALA A 85 -4.16 8.11 -0.48
C ALA A 85 -4.97 6.87 -0.11
N ILE A 86 -5.62 6.86 1.06
CA ILE A 86 -6.48 5.76 1.50
C ILE A 86 -7.69 5.62 0.57
N GLY A 87 -8.45 6.71 0.38
CA GLY A 87 -9.70 6.70 -0.38
C GLY A 87 -9.51 6.28 -1.83
N LEU A 88 -8.52 6.85 -2.51
CA LEU A 88 -8.20 6.53 -3.91
C LEU A 88 -7.71 5.09 -4.05
N THR A 89 -6.90 4.60 -3.10
CA THR A 89 -6.43 3.21 -3.13
C THR A 89 -7.58 2.23 -2.91
N ILE A 90 -8.48 2.49 -1.95
CA ILE A 90 -9.69 1.66 -1.76
C ILE A 90 -10.51 1.61 -3.05
N GLN A 91 -10.75 2.76 -3.69
CA GLN A 91 -11.49 2.79 -4.95
C GLN A 91 -10.80 2.01 -6.08
N LYS A 92 -9.46 2.10 -6.19
CA LYS A 92 -8.68 1.30 -7.14
C LYS A 92 -8.89 -0.19 -6.90
N ILE A 93 -8.74 -0.66 -5.66
CA ILE A 93 -8.84 -2.08 -5.31
C ILE A 93 -10.26 -2.60 -5.51
N VAL A 94 -11.30 -1.83 -5.13
CA VAL A 94 -12.70 -2.18 -5.42
C VAL A 94 -12.94 -2.33 -6.93
N LYS A 95 -12.39 -1.43 -7.74
CA LYS A 95 -12.54 -1.48 -9.21
C LYS A 95 -11.84 -2.70 -9.80
N VAL A 96 -10.64 -3.01 -9.32
CA VAL A 96 -9.87 -4.21 -9.70
C VAL A 96 -10.66 -5.48 -9.36
N GLN A 97 -11.12 -5.61 -8.12
CA GLN A 97 -11.85 -6.79 -7.65
C GLN A 97 -13.14 -7.00 -8.45
N LYS A 98 -13.91 -5.93 -8.72
CA LYS A 98 -15.11 -6.00 -9.56
C LYS A 98 -14.84 -6.49 -10.98
N LYS A 99 -13.69 -6.10 -11.56
CA LYS A 99 -13.29 -6.48 -12.93
C LYS A 99 -12.59 -7.84 -13.02
N THR A 100 -12.10 -8.37 -11.90
CA THR A 100 -11.46 -9.68 -11.86
C THR A 100 -12.52 -10.77 -11.88
N MET A 101 -12.26 -11.86 -12.61
CA MET A 101 -13.14 -13.04 -12.63
C MET A 101 -13.29 -13.61 -11.22
N GLU A 102 -14.47 -14.14 -10.90
CA GLU A 102 -14.80 -14.50 -9.51
C GLU A 102 -13.81 -15.52 -8.92
N GLU A 103 -13.37 -16.49 -9.73
CA GLU A 103 -12.37 -17.50 -9.43
C GLU A 103 -10.96 -16.94 -9.17
N GLU A 104 -10.65 -15.73 -9.64
CA GLU A 104 -9.35 -15.06 -9.48
C GLU A 104 -9.39 -13.89 -8.48
N ARG A 105 -10.58 -13.55 -7.95
CA ARG A 105 -10.72 -12.53 -6.91
C ARG A 105 -10.07 -12.98 -5.61
N ALA A 106 -9.28 -12.10 -5.00
CA ALA A 106 -8.68 -12.37 -3.70
C ALA A 106 -9.77 -12.61 -2.65
N GLU A 107 -9.60 -13.67 -1.85
CA GLU A 107 -10.51 -14.00 -0.74
C GLU A 107 -10.45 -12.93 0.35
N LYS A 108 -9.25 -12.42 0.62
CA LYS A 108 -8.99 -11.41 1.65
C LYS A 108 -8.26 -10.24 1.04
N VAL A 109 -8.59 -9.04 1.48
CA VAL A 109 -7.87 -7.82 1.15
C VAL A 109 -7.40 -7.20 2.46
N LEU A 110 -6.09 -7.00 2.62
CA LEU A 110 -5.49 -6.41 3.80
C LEU A 110 -4.81 -5.10 3.43
N PHE A 111 -5.24 -4.01 4.06
CA PHE A 111 -4.58 -2.72 3.94
C PHE A 111 -3.59 -2.52 5.09
N VAL A 112 -2.39 -2.07 4.74
CA VAL A 112 -1.32 -1.74 5.68
C VAL A 112 -0.91 -0.31 5.38
N ILE A 113 -1.14 0.57 6.35
CA ILE A 113 -0.87 1.99 6.24
C ILE A 113 0.27 2.31 7.18
N THR A 114 1.32 2.96 6.67
CA THR A 114 2.46 3.43 7.46
C THR A 114 2.59 4.93 7.26
N THR A 115 2.43 5.69 8.34
CA THR A 115 2.40 7.15 8.37
C THR A 115 2.69 7.62 9.80
N ASP A 116 3.19 8.84 9.95
CA ASP A 116 3.28 9.54 11.23
C ASP A 116 1.99 10.30 11.61
N GLY A 117 0.99 10.31 10.71
CA GLY A 117 -0.35 10.81 10.95
C GLY A 117 -0.54 12.32 10.72
N MET A 118 0.43 13.01 10.11
CA MET A 118 0.42 14.47 9.93
C MET A 118 -0.44 14.97 8.74
N GLU A 119 -1.62 14.38 8.52
CA GLU A 119 -2.57 14.78 7.45
C GLU A 119 -2.77 16.30 7.36
N ASN A 120 -2.54 16.88 6.17
CA ASN A 120 -2.63 18.32 5.95
C ASN A 120 -2.93 18.74 4.49
N ALA A 121 -3.10 17.79 3.55
CA ALA A 121 -3.16 18.11 2.13
C ALA A 121 -4.31 17.44 1.35
N SER A 122 -5.07 16.52 1.94
CA SER A 122 -6.19 15.84 1.26
C SER A 122 -7.31 16.79 0.86
N ARG A 123 -7.95 16.53 -0.29
CA ARG A 123 -8.99 17.37 -0.91
C ARG A 123 -10.22 16.60 -1.35
N GLU A 124 -10.09 15.34 -1.74
CA GLU A 124 -11.21 14.54 -2.27
C GLU A 124 -11.94 13.78 -1.16
N PHE A 125 -11.17 13.25 -0.20
CA PHE A 125 -11.64 12.43 0.89
C PHE A 125 -11.54 13.14 2.25
N SER A 126 -12.46 12.79 3.13
CA SER A 126 -12.46 13.17 4.54
C SER A 126 -12.63 11.90 5.38
N ARG A 127 -12.36 11.99 6.69
CA ARG A 127 -12.56 10.85 7.61
C ARG A 127 -13.98 10.28 7.60
N GLU A 128 -14.98 11.09 7.24
CA GLU A 128 -16.38 10.68 7.14
C GLU A 128 -16.71 10.00 5.81
N LYS A 129 -15.88 10.20 4.79
CA LYS A 129 -16.07 9.70 3.42
C LYS A 129 -15.30 8.41 3.12
N ILE A 130 -14.35 8.04 3.99
CA ILE A 130 -13.60 6.78 3.94
C ILE A 130 -14.32 5.76 4.81
#